data_AF-A0A949QCX1-F1
#
_entry.id   AF-A0A949QCX1-F1
#
_cell.length_a   1.000
_cell.length_b   1.000
_cell.length_c   1.000
_cell.angle_alpha   90.00
_cell.angle_beta   90.00
_cell.angle_gamma   90.00
#
_symmetry.space_group_name_H-M   'P 1'
#
loop_
_entity.id
_entity.type
_entity.pdbx_description
1 polymer ?
#
loop_
_entity_poly.entity_id
_entity_poly.type
_entity_poly.pdbx_seq_one_letter_code
_entity_poly.pdbx_strand_id
1 'polypeptide(L)' 'MRQHHYQKEESLMAIGSKLQLAADAIQDAKKRMERAKDDADDDYEIRQAIKILDEAAEYLRAAISELPK' A
#
# COMPACT_ATOMS: atom_id res chain seq x y z
N MET A 1 4.20 -23.70 24.34
CA MET A 1 4.95 -23.56 23.06
C MET A 1 4.06 -23.42 21.82
N ARG A 2 2.83 -23.96 21.75
CA ARG A 2 1.95 -23.79 20.56
C ARG A 2 1.43 -22.36 20.35
N GLN A 3 1.10 -21.62 21.41
CA GLN A 3 0.47 -20.29 21.30
C GLN A 3 1.34 -19.23 20.60
N HIS A 4 2.66 -19.28 20.76
CA HIS A 4 3.57 -18.33 20.10
C HIS A 4 3.70 -18.55 18.58
N HIS A 5 3.43 -19.77 18.08
CA HIS A 5 3.49 -20.06 16.65
C HIS A 5 2.27 -19.48 15.91
N TYR A 6 1.08 -19.62 16.51
CA TYR A 6 -0.18 -19.09 15.97
C TYR A 6 -0.18 -17.57 15.86
N GLN A 7 0.28 -16.86 16.91
CA GLN A 7 0.36 -15.39 16.87
C GLN A 7 1.32 -14.87 15.78
N LYS A 8 2.39 -15.61 15.51
CA LYS A 8 3.36 -15.25 14.48
C LYS A 8 2.79 -15.43 13.07
N GLU A 9 2.02 -16.49 12.85
CA GLU A 9 1.35 -16.75 11.57
C GLU A 9 0.25 -15.72 11.27
N GLU A 10 -0.57 -15.36 12.27
CA GLU A 10 -1.58 -14.32 12.14
C GLU A 10 -0.96 -12.94 11.81
N SER A 11 0.13 -12.59 12.49
CA SER A 11 0.88 -11.36 12.22
C SER A 11 1.47 -11.34 10.80
N LEU A 12 2.02 -12.46 10.32
CA LEU A 12 2.55 -12.56 8.97
C LEU A 12 1.45 -12.45 7.90
N MET A 13 0.27 -13.03 8.15
CA MET A 13 -0.89 -12.86 7.25
C MET A 13 -1.37 -11.40 7.23
N ALA A 14 -1.44 -10.73 8.38
CA ALA A 14 -1.83 -9.33 8.47
C ALA A 14 -0.84 -8.39 7.75
N ILE A 15 0.47 -8.61 7.94
CA ILE A 15 1.53 -7.90 7.22
C ILE A 15 1.39 -8.13 5.71
N GLY A 16 1.24 -9.39 5.28
CA GLY A 16 1.10 -9.74 3.86
C GLY A 16 -0.11 -9.05 3.21
N SER A 17 -1.25 -9.01 3.91
CA SER A 17 -2.44 -8.32 3.42
C SER A 17 -2.21 -6.81 3.23
N LYS A 18 -1.55 -6.15 4.17
CA LYS A 18 -1.22 -4.71 4.05
C LYS A 18 -0.23 -4.43 2.94
N LEU A 19 0.76 -5.29 2.76
CA LEU A 19 1.71 -5.17 1.65
C LEU A 19 1.01 -5.34 0.30
N GLN A 20 0.03 -6.24 0.20
CA GLN A 20 -0.78 -6.38 -1.01
C GLN A 20 -1.60 -5.12 -1.28
N LEU A 21 -2.27 -4.56 -0.27
CA LEU A 21 -3.03 -3.31 -0.40
C LEU A 21 -2.14 -2.14 -0.84
N ALA A 22 -0.92 -2.04 -0.28
CA ALA A 22 0.05 -1.04 -0.69
C ALA A 22 0.48 -1.23 -2.17
N ALA A 23 0.74 -2.47 -2.60
CA ALA A 23 1.12 -2.77 -3.96
C ALA A 23 0.01 -2.41 -4.97
N ASP A 24 -1.24 -2.75 -4.64
CA ASP A 24 -2.40 -2.45 -5.48
C ASP A 24 -2.61 -0.94 -5.60
N ALA A 25 -2.49 -0.19 -4.50
CA ALA A 25 -2.56 1.26 -4.48
C ALA A 25 -1.44 1.90 -5.33
N ILE A 26 -0.19 1.45 -5.18
CA ILE A 26 0.93 1.92 -6.01
C ILE A 26 0.66 1.67 -7.50
N GLN A 27 0.09 0.51 -7.85
CA GLN A 27 -0.25 0.20 -9.24
C GLN A 27 -1.37 1.11 -9.77
N ASP A 28 -2.37 1.46 -8.96
CA ASP A 28 -3.42 2.40 -9.37
C ASP A 28 -2.88 3.82 -9.56
N ALA A 29 -2.08 4.32 -8.61
CA ALA A 29 -1.41 5.60 -8.72
C ALA A 29 -0.55 5.68 -10.00
N LYS A 30 0.19 4.62 -10.32
CA LYS A 30 0.98 4.54 -11.56
C LYS A 30 0.11 4.68 -12.81
N LYS A 31 -1.03 3.99 -12.88
CA LYS A 31 -1.96 4.08 -14.03
C LYS A 31 -2.51 5.49 -14.20
N ARG A 32 -2.84 6.17 -13.10
CA ARG A 32 -3.32 7.55 -13.13
C ARG A 32 -2.24 8.53 -13.59
N MET A 33 -1.01 8.36 -13.11
CA MET A 33 0.12 9.15 -13.59
C MET A 33 0.40 8.90 -15.08
N GLU A 34 0.23 7.67 -15.58
CA GLU A 34 0.35 7.38 -17.02
C GLU A 34 -0.72 8.14 -17.82
N ARG A 35 -1.98 8.17 -17.37
CA ARG A 35 -3.05 8.97 -18.02
C ARG A 35 -2.75 10.47 -18.02
N ALA A 36 -2.29 11.00 -16.89
CA ALA A 36 -1.92 12.42 -16.79
C ALA A 36 -0.73 12.82 -17.68
N LYS A 37 0.09 11.86 -18.12
CA LYS A 37 1.15 12.13 -19.10
C LYS A 37 0.61 12.25 -20.52
N ASP A 38 -0.46 11.54 -20.82
CA ASP A 38 -1.11 11.58 -22.14
C ASP A 38 -2.03 12.80 -22.28
N ASP A 39 -2.54 13.34 -21.17
CA ASP A 39 -3.36 14.55 -21.10
C ASP A 39 -2.75 15.56 -20.11
N ALA A 40 -1.93 16.47 -20.63
CA ALA A 40 -1.06 17.38 -19.86
C ALA A 40 -1.79 18.39 -18.97
N ASP A 41 -3.11 18.55 -19.13
CA ASP A 41 -3.96 19.43 -18.30
C ASP A 41 -4.69 18.67 -17.18
N ASP A 42 -4.47 17.36 -17.03
CA ASP A 42 -5.19 16.54 -16.05
C ASP A 42 -4.54 16.58 -14.64
N ASP A 43 -4.48 17.79 -14.08
CA ASP A 43 -4.14 18.06 -12.67
C ASP A 43 -5.01 17.27 -11.68
N TYR A 44 -6.17 16.78 -12.12
CA TYR A 44 -7.02 15.92 -11.33
C TYR A 44 -6.40 14.53 -11.16
N GLU A 45 -5.94 13.88 -12.23
CA GLU A 45 -5.32 12.55 -12.15
C GLU A 45 -4.02 12.55 -11.35
N ILE A 46 -3.22 13.63 -11.46
CA ILE A 46 -2.01 13.80 -10.62
C ILE A 46 -2.39 13.90 -9.13
N ARG A 47 -3.38 14.73 -8.78
CA ARG A 47 -3.82 14.87 -7.38
C ARG A 47 -4.39 13.57 -6.82
N GLN A 48 -5.09 12.79 -7.63
CA GLN A 48 -5.60 11.49 -7.21
C GLN A 48 -4.47 10.47 -7.02
N ALA A 49 -3.49 10.43 -7.93
CA ALA A 49 -2.33 9.56 -7.78
C ALA A 49 -1.56 9.86 -6.48
N ILE A 50 -1.37 11.14 -6.13
CA ILE A 50 -0.72 11.53 -4.87
C ILE A 50 -1.48 11.00 -3.65
N LYS A 51 -2.82 11.18 -3.61
CA LYS A 51 -3.65 10.66 -2.50
C LYS A 51 -3.53 9.14 -2.34
N ILE A 52 -3.55 8.42 -3.46
CA ILE A 52 -3.41 6.95 -3.45
C ILE A 52 -2.01 6.53 -2.97
N LEU A 53 -0.97 7.30 -3.31
CA LEU A 53 0.38 7.06 -2.79
C LEU A 53 0.47 7.32 -1.29
N ASP A 54 -0.25 8.31 -0.76
CA ASP A 54 -0.33 8.54 0.69
C ASP A 54 -1.00 7.34 1.39
N GLU A 55 -2.10 6.80 0.84
CA GLU A 55 -2.74 5.58 1.34
C GLU A 55 -1.80 4.37 1.29
N ALA A 56 -1.06 4.19 0.19
CA ALA A 56 -0.05 3.15 0.08
C ALA A 56 1.03 3.28 1.16
N ALA A 57 1.48 4.51 1.45
CA ALA A 57 2.45 4.79 2.49
C ALA A 57 1.92 4.44 3.89
N GLU A 58 0.62 4.67 4.15
CA GLU A 58 -0.03 4.26 5.39
C GLU A 58 -0.07 2.74 5.56
N TYR A 59 -0.44 2.00 4.51
CA TYR A 59 -0.39 0.53 4.53
C TYR A 59 1.02 0.00 4.80
N LEU A 60 2.05 0.60 4.19
CA LEU A 60 3.45 0.24 4.43
C LEU A 60 3.86 0.51 5.89
N ARG A 61 3.52 1.68 6.43
CA ARG A 61 3.82 2.00 7.85
C ARG A 61 3.13 1.02 8.79
N ALA A 62 1.87 0.69 8.53
CA ALA A 62 1.10 -0.26 9.32
C ALA A 62 1.67 -1.69 9.24
N ALA A 63 2.23 -2.09 8.09
CA ALA A 63 2.93 -3.36 7.93
C ALA A 63 4.25 -3.36 8.72
N ILE A 64 5.04 -2.28 8.62
CA ILE A 64 6.31 -2.13 9.33
C ILE A 64 6.11 -2.15 10.85
N SER A 65 5.06 -1.51 11.36
CA SER A 65 4.77 -1.49 12.80
C SER A 65 4.44 -2.86 13.40
N GLU A 66 4.05 -3.82 12.56
CA GLU A 66 3.73 -5.19 12.96
C GLU A 66 4.89 -6.16 12.78
N LEU A 67 6.02 -5.71 12.20
CA LEU A 67 7.21 -6.55 12.10
C LEU A 67 7.75 -6.87 13.51
N PRO A 68 8.14 -8.13 13.77
CA PRO A 68 8.78 -8.48 15.02
C PRO A 68 10.11 -7.72 15.17
N LYS A 69 10.33 -7.15 16.36
CA LYS A 69 11.55 -6.42 16.73
C LYS A 69 12.65 -7.35 17.23
#